data_AF-A0A5D6VAW5-F1
#
_entry.id   AF-A0A5D6VAW5-F1
#
_cell.length_a   1.000
_cell.length_b   1.000
_cell.length_c   1.000
_cell.angle_alpha   90.00
_cell.angle_beta   90.00
_cell.angle_gamma   90.00
#
_symmetry.space_group_name_H-M   'P 1'
#
loop_
_entity.id
_entity.type
_entity.pdbx_description
1 polymer ?
#
loop_
_entity_poly.entity_id
_entity_poly.type
_entity_poly.pdbx_seq_one_letter_code
_entity_poly.pdbx_strand_id
1 'polypeptide(L)'
;MAANDKFSDENGILLNKFGIKDAEVLRQVENDSALPKLARLNESGGIQGGQFDHAHLKALHKKLFEDVYQWAGETRADRGFQGNKATYVTGFKETMTYAPHKEIEQRLGAIGEQLGKENGLKGLDQDKFTERAAYYLDQYNHTHAFREGNGRTLQAMVTQLGKEAGYQVDFGKISPEVLNRSRDEAMVRLYPPAEADKNLKPLREMLQQITTPAPGAAAEKLRDPSLAAAPPELSSAMKAIDARRELEVTGYRAANVIANMPGPGNYDQGVKLAQRVSAVTHDPVAIKGPGIIEMQLATDKILKHPGMKDMTLDLEDAKRLRASSVQVAQLAEGKELVSPQRQPKAAAPAAAERTANPAAIVPKTHEEAQPLFIKAAREVARGLEENGKGLDAARLREVARFVERSPAIAGLNQENTHKAMQAAGSIPSLSSNKYTDELRNSVSVLEKPPKTIERGGPSAGRDSGGIER
;
A
#
# COMPACT_ATOMS: atom_id res chain seq x y z
N MET A 1 -3.89 23.67 -0.75
CA MET A 1 -2.59 23.75 -1.43
C MET A 1 -1.48 23.42 -0.45
N ALA A 2 -0.49 22.62 -0.84
CA ALA A 2 0.70 22.46 -0.03
C ALA A 2 1.43 23.81 0.04
N ALA A 3 1.79 24.28 1.24
CA ALA A 3 2.61 25.47 1.38
C ALA A 3 3.91 25.26 0.57
N ASN A 4 4.25 26.20 -0.31
CA ASN A 4 5.42 26.17 -1.19
C ASN A 4 5.41 25.15 -2.36
N ASP A 5 4.24 24.72 -2.88
CA ASP A 5 4.23 23.97 -4.15
C ASP A 5 4.64 24.85 -5.34
N LYS A 6 5.92 24.76 -5.74
CA LYS A 6 6.51 25.48 -6.88
C LYS A 6 6.33 24.78 -8.22
N PHE A 7 5.54 23.71 -8.26
CA PHE A 7 5.16 23.03 -9.49
C PHE A 7 3.76 23.41 -9.95
N SER A 8 2.97 24.05 -9.10
CA SER A 8 1.60 24.45 -9.39
C SER A 8 1.43 25.97 -9.33
N ASP A 9 0.44 26.50 -10.02
CA ASP A 9 0.03 27.89 -9.89
C ASP A 9 -0.84 28.14 -8.64
N GLU A 10 -1.31 29.36 -8.47
CA GLU A 10 -2.17 29.78 -7.36
C GLU A 10 -3.51 29.05 -7.27
N ASN A 11 -3.93 28.34 -8.31
CA ASN A 11 -5.15 27.54 -8.33
C ASN A 11 -4.87 26.04 -8.14
N GLY A 12 -3.59 25.67 -7.93
CA GLY A 12 -3.17 24.28 -7.79
C GLY A 12 -3.03 23.52 -9.12
N ILE A 13 -3.01 24.23 -10.25
CA ILE A 13 -2.82 23.64 -11.58
C ILE A 13 -1.33 23.54 -11.88
N LEU A 14 -0.87 22.39 -12.36
CA LEU A 14 0.55 22.19 -12.66
C LEU A 14 1.03 23.17 -13.74
N LEU A 15 2.15 23.84 -13.47
CA LEU A 15 2.83 24.75 -14.39
C LEU A 15 3.23 23.98 -15.64
N ASN A 16 2.63 24.34 -16.77
CA ASN A 16 2.75 23.65 -18.06
C ASN A 16 3.10 24.64 -19.18
N LYS A 17 3.70 24.13 -20.26
CA LYS A 17 4.19 24.91 -21.40
C LYS A 17 3.08 25.58 -22.22
N PHE A 18 1.85 25.09 -22.10
CA PHE A 18 0.69 25.56 -22.83
C PHE A 18 -0.07 26.68 -22.11
N GLY A 19 0.29 27.00 -20.86
CA GLY A 19 -0.44 27.97 -20.04
C GLY A 19 -1.86 27.52 -19.68
N ILE A 20 -2.16 26.22 -19.73
CA ILE A 20 -3.49 25.67 -19.42
C ILE A 20 -3.78 25.86 -17.94
N LYS A 21 -4.99 26.35 -17.64
CA LYS A 21 -5.49 26.63 -16.28
C LYS A 21 -6.65 25.72 -15.85
N ASP A 22 -7.09 24.83 -16.73
CA ASP A 22 -8.10 23.83 -16.43
C ASP A 22 -7.43 22.48 -16.18
N ALA A 23 -7.75 21.84 -15.04
CA ALA A 23 -7.11 20.60 -14.62
C ALA A 23 -7.45 19.41 -15.55
N GLU A 24 -8.67 19.36 -16.08
CA GLU A 24 -9.11 18.27 -16.95
C GLU A 24 -8.50 18.41 -18.35
N VAL A 25 -8.49 19.62 -18.90
CA VAL A 25 -7.82 19.92 -20.17
C VAL A 25 -6.33 19.61 -20.07
N LEU A 26 -5.68 19.97 -18.96
CA LEU A 26 -4.26 19.67 -18.78
C LEU A 26 -4.01 18.16 -18.70
N ARG A 27 -4.86 17.41 -17.98
CA ARG A 27 -4.78 15.93 -17.94
C ARG A 27 -4.90 15.32 -19.33
N GLN A 28 -5.85 15.79 -20.13
CA GLN A 28 -6.06 15.28 -21.49
C GLN A 28 -4.82 15.54 -22.37
N VAL A 29 -4.31 16.78 -22.38
CA VAL A 29 -3.10 17.15 -23.14
C VAL A 29 -1.88 16.35 -22.69
N GLU A 30 -1.74 16.14 -21.38
CA GLU A 30 -0.66 15.33 -20.83
C GLU A 30 -0.74 13.88 -21.30
N ASN A 31 -1.93 13.27 -21.29
CA ASN A 31 -2.15 11.91 -21.77
C ASN A 31 -1.88 11.77 -23.27
N ASP A 32 -2.42 12.67 -24.07
CA ASP A 32 -2.27 12.67 -25.54
C ASP A 32 -0.80 12.83 -25.95
N SER A 33 0.00 13.55 -25.16
CA SER A 33 1.45 13.66 -25.35
C SER A 33 2.22 12.43 -24.82
N ALA A 34 1.94 12.00 -23.59
CA ALA A 34 2.78 11.04 -22.88
C ALA A 34 2.57 9.59 -23.34
N LEU A 35 1.34 9.18 -23.69
CA LEU A 35 1.04 7.79 -24.06
C LEU A 35 1.75 7.34 -25.36
N PRO A 36 1.72 8.11 -26.47
CA PRO A 36 2.47 7.74 -27.68
C PRO A 36 3.98 7.72 -27.44
N LYS A 37 4.49 8.62 -26.59
CA LYS A 37 5.91 8.64 -26.22
C LYS A 37 6.31 7.42 -25.41
N LEU A 38 5.48 6.99 -24.47
CA LEU A 38 5.68 5.75 -23.70
C LEU A 38 5.72 4.54 -24.64
N ALA A 39 4.78 4.43 -25.57
CA ALA A 39 4.76 3.35 -26.56
C ALA A 39 6.05 3.30 -27.40
N ARG A 40 6.45 4.44 -28.00
CA ARG A 40 7.69 4.52 -28.78
C ARG A 40 8.95 4.23 -27.97
N LEU A 41 9.00 4.74 -26.74
CA LEU A 41 10.13 4.50 -25.83
C LEU A 41 10.23 3.02 -25.47
N ASN A 42 9.09 2.38 -25.20
CA ASN A 42 9.04 0.94 -24.96
C ASN A 42 9.50 0.19 -26.21
N GLU A 43 8.98 0.49 -27.40
CA GLU A 43 9.38 -0.13 -28.67
C GLU A 43 10.89 -0.01 -28.93
N SER A 44 11.49 1.16 -28.68
CA SER A 44 12.93 1.40 -28.88
C SER A 44 13.83 0.75 -27.81
N GLY A 45 13.26 0.02 -26.85
CA GLY A 45 14.01 -0.63 -25.77
C GLY A 45 14.41 0.30 -24.63
N GLY A 46 13.77 1.46 -24.48
CA GLY A 46 14.03 2.42 -23.41
C GLY A 46 15.22 3.34 -23.66
N ILE A 47 15.77 3.94 -22.60
CA ILE A 47 16.93 4.83 -22.68
C ILE A 47 18.21 3.97 -22.55
N GLN A 48 18.99 3.91 -23.63
CA GLN A 48 20.17 3.04 -23.70
C GLN A 48 21.30 3.49 -22.75
N GLY A 49 21.97 2.52 -22.13
CA GLY A 49 23.16 2.75 -21.29
C GLY A 49 22.87 3.29 -19.89
N GLY A 50 21.61 3.38 -19.47
CA GLY A 50 21.24 3.79 -18.11
C GLY A 50 21.48 2.69 -17.07
N GLN A 51 21.69 3.07 -15.81
CA GLN A 51 21.92 2.15 -14.68
C GLN A 51 20.73 2.10 -13.71
N PHE A 52 19.56 2.53 -14.19
CA PHE A 52 18.33 2.65 -13.40
C PHE A 52 18.49 3.54 -12.15
N ASP A 53 19.45 4.45 -12.19
CA ASP A 53 19.73 5.42 -11.15
C ASP A 53 18.93 6.72 -11.36
N HIS A 54 19.26 7.76 -10.58
CA HIS A 54 18.62 9.07 -10.69
C HIS A 54 18.72 9.66 -12.10
N ALA A 55 19.88 9.55 -12.77
CA ALA A 55 20.09 10.09 -14.11
C ALA A 55 19.18 9.37 -15.12
N HIS A 56 19.11 8.04 -15.03
CA HIS A 56 18.25 7.24 -15.90
C HIS A 56 16.76 7.58 -15.70
N LEU A 57 16.27 7.64 -14.46
CA LEU A 57 14.87 7.97 -14.17
C LEU A 57 14.52 9.41 -14.62
N LYS A 58 15.42 10.38 -14.44
CA LYS A 58 15.25 11.76 -14.92
C LYS A 58 15.16 11.80 -16.45
N ALA A 59 15.97 11.01 -17.15
CA ALA A 59 15.93 10.90 -18.61
C ALA A 59 14.60 10.29 -19.11
N LEU A 60 14.14 9.21 -18.47
CA LEU A 60 12.83 8.60 -18.76
C LEU A 60 11.70 9.61 -18.57
N HIS A 61 11.65 10.27 -17.40
CA HIS A 61 10.62 11.26 -17.11
C HIS A 61 10.68 12.44 -18.08
N LYS A 62 11.87 12.98 -18.37
CA LYS A 62 12.04 14.04 -19.37
C LYS A 62 11.46 13.60 -20.71
N LYS A 63 11.84 12.41 -21.20
CA LYS A 63 11.40 11.92 -22.51
C LYS A 63 9.87 11.86 -22.62
N LEU A 64 9.19 11.44 -21.55
CA LEU A 64 7.73 11.32 -21.50
C LEU A 64 7.01 12.67 -21.43
N PHE A 65 7.57 13.63 -20.68
CA PHE A 65 6.83 14.84 -20.28
C PHE A 65 7.39 16.15 -20.83
N GLU A 66 8.48 16.12 -21.61
CA GLU A 66 9.16 17.33 -22.12
C GLU A 66 8.30 18.23 -22.99
N ASP A 67 7.20 17.75 -23.57
CA ASP A 67 6.31 18.59 -24.39
C ASP A 67 5.29 19.35 -23.52
N VAL A 68 5.02 18.86 -22.32
CA VAL A 68 3.95 19.37 -21.44
C VAL A 68 4.51 20.24 -20.33
N TYR A 69 5.59 19.79 -19.68
CA TYR A 69 6.11 20.43 -18.48
C TYR A 69 7.49 21.06 -18.71
N GLN A 70 7.65 22.28 -18.21
CA GLN A 70 8.95 22.96 -18.16
C GLN A 70 9.95 22.23 -17.23
N TRP A 71 9.43 21.52 -16.24
CA TRP A 71 10.19 20.77 -15.23
C TRP A 71 10.35 19.29 -15.58
N ALA A 72 10.11 18.88 -16.83
CA ALA A 72 10.26 17.49 -17.23
C ALA A 72 11.70 16.99 -17.02
N GLY A 73 11.87 16.06 -16.08
CA GLY A 73 13.17 15.50 -15.69
C GLY A 73 13.74 16.15 -14.43
N GLU A 74 13.13 17.21 -13.92
CA GLU A 74 13.37 17.70 -12.55
C GLU A 74 12.65 16.79 -11.56
N THR A 75 13.35 16.41 -10.50
CA THR A 75 12.76 15.72 -9.35
C THR A 75 11.99 16.72 -8.48
N ARG A 76 11.12 16.23 -7.61
CA ARG A 76 10.45 17.11 -6.63
C ARG A 76 11.40 17.72 -5.59
N ALA A 77 12.64 17.23 -5.51
CA ALA A 77 13.70 17.83 -4.70
C ALA A 77 14.11 19.21 -5.22
N ASP A 78 14.17 19.36 -6.55
CA ASP A 78 14.64 20.57 -7.23
C ASP A 78 13.79 21.81 -6.89
N ARG A 79 12.55 21.59 -6.43
CA ARG A 79 11.65 22.66 -5.99
C ARG A 79 11.13 22.49 -4.56
N GLY A 80 11.74 21.61 -3.76
CA GLY A 80 11.48 21.47 -2.32
C GLY A 80 10.10 20.92 -1.96
N PHE A 81 9.54 20.02 -2.76
CA PHE A 81 8.20 19.48 -2.55
C PHE A 81 8.21 18.11 -1.85
N GLN A 82 7.59 18.05 -0.67
CA GLN A 82 7.36 16.80 0.05
C GLN A 82 6.02 16.18 -0.36
N GLY A 83 6.06 15.01 -0.98
CA GLY A 83 4.86 14.33 -1.44
C GLY A 83 4.27 13.40 -0.38
N ASN A 84 2.95 13.35 -0.36
CA ASN A 84 2.15 12.41 0.43
C ASN A 84 0.90 12.01 -0.35
N LYS A 85 0.29 10.89 0.02
CA LYS A 85 -0.93 10.35 -0.59
C LYS A 85 -1.80 9.73 0.50
N ALA A 86 -3.08 10.06 0.50
CA ALA A 86 -4.05 9.37 1.34
C ALA A 86 -4.28 7.94 0.84
N THR A 87 -4.45 7.00 1.77
CA THR A 87 -4.76 5.60 1.48
C THR A 87 -5.80 5.07 2.46
N TYR A 88 -6.48 4.00 2.05
CA TYR A 88 -7.51 3.32 2.85
C TYR A 88 -7.26 1.81 2.94
N VAL A 89 -6.05 1.35 2.61
CA VAL A 89 -5.70 -0.09 2.57
C VAL A 89 -5.95 -0.77 3.92
N THR A 90 -5.72 -0.08 5.04
CA THR A 90 -5.96 -0.63 6.39
C THR A 90 -7.42 -0.52 6.85
N GLY A 91 -8.30 0.03 6.01
CA GLY A 91 -9.72 0.28 6.33
C GLY A 91 -10.00 1.68 6.90
N PHE A 92 -8.96 2.43 7.28
CA PHE A 92 -9.06 3.81 7.75
C PHE A 92 -8.19 4.72 6.88
N LYS A 93 -8.48 6.03 6.91
CA LYS A 93 -7.67 7.02 6.21
C LYS A 93 -6.28 7.08 6.85
N GLU A 94 -5.27 6.62 6.14
CA GLU A 94 -3.86 6.78 6.47
C GLU A 94 -3.20 7.73 5.46
N THR A 95 -2.11 8.37 5.86
CA THR A 95 -1.27 9.18 4.96
C THR A 95 0.00 8.40 4.68
N MET A 96 0.19 7.97 3.44
CA MET A 96 1.47 7.48 2.95
C MET A 96 2.35 8.68 2.62
N THR A 97 3.46 8.81 3.30
CA THR A 97 4.47 9.81 2.97
C THR A 97 5.48 9.16 2.04
N TYR A 98 5.84 9.86 0.95
CA TYR A 98 6.93 9.43 0.09
C TYR A 98 8.27 9.77 0.74
N ALA A 99 9.37 9.24 0.22
CA ALA A 99 10.71 9.53 0.75
C ALA A 99 10.96 11.05 0.96
N PRO A 100 11.82 11.46 1.90
CA PRO A 100 12.21 12.87 1.99
C PRO A 100 12.75 13.36 0.65
N HIS A 101 12.23 14.48 0.15
CA HIS A 101 12.61 14.96 -1.19
C HIS A 101 14.12 15.17 -1.34
N LYS A 102 14.80 15.62 -0.27
CA LYS A 102 16.26 15.84 -0.26
C LYS A 102 17.09 14.57 -0.48
N GLU A 103 16.50 13.39 -0.31
CA GLU A 103 17.19 12.11 -0.43
C GLU A 103 16.91 11.39 -1.75
N ILE A 104 16.12 11.98 -2.65
CA ILE A 104 15.69 11.31 -3.89
C ILE A 104 16.90 10.81 -4.69
N GLU A 105 17.91 11.66 -4.92
CA GLU A 105 19.07 11.27 -5.73
C GLU A 105 19.88 10.15 -5.07
N GLN A 106 20.17 10.27 -3.77
CA GLN A 106 20.87 9.24 -3.00
C GLN A 106 20.11 7.90 -3.03
N ARG A 107 18.79 7.93 -2.85
CA ARG A 107 17.95 6.72 -2.85
C ARG A 107 17.92 6.06 -4.22
N LEU A 108 17.70 6.82 -5.28
CA LEU A 108 17.71 6.28 -6.65
C LEU A 108 19.09 5.71 -7.02
N GLY A 109 20.18 6.35 -6.58
CA GLY A 109 21.55 5.82 -6.71
C GLY A 109 21.70 4.47 -6.01
N ALA A 110 21.33 4.37 -4.73
CA ALA A 110 21.42 3.14 -3.95
C ALA A 110 20.58 1.99 -4.56
N ILE A 111 19.40 2.30 -5.09
CA ILE A 111 18.53 1.32 -5.75
C ILE A 111 19.18 0.82 -7.05
N GLY A 112 19.69 1.73 -7.90
CA GLY A 112 20.38 1.36 -9.14
C GLY A 112 21.66 0.54 -8.90
N GLU A 113 22.46 0.90 -7.91
CA GLU A 113 23.64 0.12 -7.48
C GLU A 113 23.27 -1.29 -7.01
N GLN A 114 22.23 -1.42 -6.19
CA GLN A 114 21.76 -2.73 -5.73
C GLN A 114 21.25 -3.58 -6.90
N LEU A 115 20.51 -2.98 -7.84
CA LEU A 115 20.03 -3.65 -9.05
C LEU A 115 21.19 -4.10 -9.96
N GLY A 116 22.24 -3.29 -10.05
CA GLY A 116 23.48 -3.63 -10.76
C GLY A 116 24.19 -4.84 -10.16
N LYS A 117 24.23 -4.96 -8.82
CA LYS A 117 24.76 -6.16 -8.13
C LYS A 117 23.96 -7.43 -8.40
N GLU A 118 22.68 -7.28 -8.79
CA GLU A 118 21.81 -8.37 -9.24
C GLU A 118 21.88 -8.60 -10.76
N ASN A 119 22.89 -8.04 -11.44
CA ASN A 119 23.09 -8.15 -12.89
C ASN A 119 21.84 -7.74 -13.71
N GLY A 120 21.10 -6.74 -13.23
CA GLY A 120 19.87 -6.30 -13.89
C GLY A 120 18.79 -7.40 -13.99
N LEU A 121 18.77 -8.32 -13.04
CA LEU A 121 17.83 -9.45 -12.96
C LEU A 121 17.94 -10.48 -14.11
N LYS A 122 19.06 -10.47 -14.84
CA LYS A 122 19.38 -11.47 -15.87
C LYS A 122 19.57 -12.85 -15.26
N GLY A 123 19.32 -13.89 -16.05
CA GLY A 123 19.47 -15.30 -15.67
C GLY A 123 18.41 -15.82 -14.70
N LEU A 124 17.44 -15.00 -14.30
CA LEU A 124 16.33 -15.43 -13.44
C LEU A 124 15.19 -16.02 -14.29
N ASP A 125 14.50 -17.03 -13.75
CA ASP A 125 13.20 -17.46 -14.27
C ASP A 125 12.11 -16.39 -14.01
N GLN A 126 10.93 -16.56 -14.60
CA GLN A 126 9.87 -15.56 -14.54
C GLN A 126 9.41 -15.28 -13.09
N ASP A 127 9.35 -16.30 -12.25
CA ASP A 127 8.91 -16.16 -10.86
C ASP A 127 9.93 -15.35 -10.06
N LYS A 128 11.21 -15.65 -10.23
CA LYS A 128 12.30 -14.93 -9.57
C LYS A 128 12.46 -13.51 -10.11
N PHE A 129 12.34 -13.33 -11.43
CA PHE A 129 12.34 -12.00 -12.04
C PHE A 129 11.22 -11.13 -11.46
N THR A 130 9.98 -11.63 -11.43
CA THR A 130 8.83 -10.86 -10.93
C THR A 130 8.90 -10.62 -9.42
N GLU A 131 9.41 -11.58 -8.64
CA GLU A 131 9.70 -11.41 -7.21
C GLU A 131 10.68 -10.25 -6.96
N ARG A 132 11.79 -10.20 -7.70
CA ARG A 132 12.79 -9.14 -7.56
C ARG A 132 12.32 -7.81 -8.16
N ALA A 133 11.69 -7.82 -9.32
CA ALA A 133 11.12 -6.63 -9.94
C ALA A 133 10.05 -5.97 -9.03
N ALA A 134 9.25 -6.75 -8.31
CA ALA A 134 8.30 -6.22 -7.33
C ALA A 134 8.98 -5.45 -6.19
N TYR A 135 10.12 -5.96 -5.68
CA TYR A 135 10.92 -5.26 -4.69
C TYR A 135 11.43 -3.92 -5.22
N TYR A 136 12.05 -3.92 -6.41
CA TYR A 136 12.58 -2.68 -6.99
C TYR A 136 11.47 -1.67 -7.30
N LEU A 137 10.35 -2.12 -7.88
CA LEU A 137 9.19 -1.28 -8.15
C LEU A 137 8.67 -0.62 -6.86
N ASP A 138 8.58 -1.35 -5.75
CA ASP A 138 8.19 -0.80 -4.45
C ASP A 138 9.19 0.27 -3.94
N GLN A 139 10.50 0.04 -4.09
CA GLN A 139 11.54 1.00 -3.67
C GLN A 139 11.49 2.30 -4.49
N TYR A 140 11.35 2.20 -5.81
CA TYR A 140 11.17 3.38 -6.67
C TYR A 140 9.83 4.07 -6.39
N ASN A 141 8.76 3.30 -6.18
CA ASN A 141 7.43 3.81 -5.89
C ASN A 141 7.40 4.62 -4.58
N HIS A 142 8.06 4.13 -3.53
CA HIS A 142 8.21 4.85 -2.28
C HIS A 142 9.08 6.11 -2.43
N THR A 143 10.13 6.05 -3.25
CA THR A 143 10.98 7.22 -3.53
C THR A 143 10.16 8.34 -4.19
N HIS A 144 9.29 7.98 -5.13
CA HIS A 144 8.32 8.87 -5.78
C HIS A 144 8.99 10.18 -6.25
N ALA A 145 9.96 10.04 -7.15
CA ALA A 145 10.98 11.06 -7.41
C ALA A 145 10.44 12.36 -8.02
N PHE A 146 9.31 12.33 -8.73
CA PHE A 146 8.79 13.46 -9.50
C PHE A 146 7.54 14.06 -8.85
N ARG A 147 7.15 15.27 -9.27
CA ARG A 147 5.91 15.90 -8.80
C ARG A 147 4.66 15.21 -9.34
N GLU A 148 4.70 14.80 -10.60
CA GLU A 148 3.66 14.05 -11.32
C GLU A 148 4.38 13.18 -12.37
N GLY A 149 3.69 12.21 -12.97
CA GLY A 149 4.26 11.35 -14.01
C GLY A 149 4.97 10.11 -13.48
N ASN A 150 5.10 9.95 -12.16
CA ASN A 150 5.77 8.81 -11.52
C ASN A 150 5.28 7.46 -12.04
N GLY A 151 3.96 7.27 -12.18
CA GLY A 151 3.41 6.00 -12.67
C GLY A 151 3.93 5.60 -14.07
N ARG A 152 3.87 6.51 -15.04
CA ARG A 152 4.32 6.25 -16.42
C ARG A 152 5.84 6.10 -16.50
N THR A 153 6.59 6.87 -15.72
CA THR A 153 8.05 6.70 -15.65
C THR A 153 8.44 5.33 -15.09
N LEU A 154 7.76 4.86 -14.04
CA LEU A 154 8.03 3.53 -13.48
C LEU A 154 7.57 2.39 -14.41
N GLN A 155 6.47 2.57 -15.16
CA GLN A 155 6.08 1.61 -16.19
C GLN A 155 7.16 1.49 -17.27
N ALA A 156 7.68 2.62 -17.79
CA ALA A 156 8.77 2.62 -18.77
C ALA A 156 10.02 1.93 -18.21
N MET A 157 10.40 2.26 -16.97
CA MET A 157 11.56 1.69 -16.28
C MET A 157 11.45 0.17 -16.13
N VAL A 158 10.33 -0.34 -15.62
CA VAL A 158 10.12 -1.79 -15.43
C VAL A 158 10.01 -2.52 -16.77
N THR A 159 9.41 -1.89 -17.78
CA THR A 159 9.34 -2.44 -19.14
C THR A 159 10.74 -2.59 -19.74
N GLN A 160 11.59 -1.57 -19.59
CA GLN A 160 12.98 -1.62 -20.03
C GLN A 160 13.78 -2.67 -19.26
N LEU A 161 13.66 -2.73 -17.92
CA LEU A 161 14.30 -3.75 -17.09
C LEU A 161 13.90 -5.16 -17.54
N GLY A 162 12.61 -5.39 -17.81
CA GLY A 162 12.12 -6.64 -18.39
C GLY A 162 12.84 -6.98 -19.68
N LYS A 163 12.87 -6.05 -20.65
CA LYS A 163 13.54 -6.28 -21.94
C LYS A 163 15.02 -6.63 -21.79
N GLU A 164 15.73 -5.91 -20.92
CA GLU A 164 17.15 -6.14 -20.64
C GLU A 164 17.41 -7.47 -19.91
N ALA A 165 16.42 -8.02 -19.21
CA ALA A 165 16.45 -9.35 -18.59
C ALA A 165 15.86 -10.47 -19.48
N GLY A 166 15.46 -10.16 -20.72
CA GLY A 166 14.85 -11.12 -21.63
C GLY A 166 13.35 -11.36 -21.39
N TYR A 167 12.62 -10.43 -20.81
CA TYR A 167 11.18 -10.51 -20.59
C TYR A 167 10.42 -9.40 -21.35
N GLN A 168 9.15 -9.65 -21.62
CA GLN A 168 8.19 -8.63 -22.02
C GLN A 168 7.31 -8.33 -20.81
N VAL A 169 7.26 -7.07 -20.39
CA VAL A 169 6.34 -6.61 -19.34
C VAL A 169 5.35 -5.66 -19.99
N ASP A 170 4.06 -6.00 -19.95
CA ASP A 170 3.01 -5.28 -20.66
C ASP A 170 1.95 -4.72 -19.71
N PHE A 171 2.16 -3.49 -19.26
CA PHE A 171 1.20 -2.78 -18.41
C PHE A 171 -0.13 -2.48 -19.09
N GLY A 172 -0.24 -2.64 -20.42
CA GLY A 172 -1.53 -2.55 -21.13
C GLY A 172 -2.49 -3.69 -20.79
N LYS A 173 -2.01 -4.78 -20.19
CA LYS A 173 -2.81 -5.94 -19.79
C LYS A 173 -3.44 -5.83 -18.41
N ILE A 174 -3.21 -4.74 -17.69
CA ILE A 174 -3.76 -4.55 -16.34
C ILE A 174 -4.48 -3.21 -16.23
N SER A 175 -5.54 -3.16 -15.42
CA SER A 175 -6.25 -1.89 -15.20
C SER A 175 -5.46 -0.93 -14.30
N PRO A 176 -5.64 0.39 -14.46
CA PRO A 176 -5.05 1.38 -13.55
C PRO A 176 -5.43 1.15 -12.08
N GLU A 177 -6.65 0.67 -11.80
CA GLU A 177 -7.11 0.40 -10.44
C GLU A 177 -6.30 -0.70 -9.77
N VAL A 178 -6.03 -1.81 -10.49
CA VAL A 178 -5.23 -2.91 -9.95
C VAL A 178 -3.77 -2.46 -9.76
N LEU A 179 -3.18 -1.76 -10.72
CA LEU A 179 -1.82 -1.23 -10.60
C LEU A 179 -1.67 -0.31 -9.37
N ASN A 180 -2.60 0.63 -9.21
CA ASN A 180 -2.57 1.57 -8.09
C ASN A 180 -2.78 0.85 -6.76
N ARG A 181 -3.72 -0.08 -6.70
CA ARG A 181 -3.98 -0.86 -5.49
C ARG A 181 -2.79 -1.71 -5.08
N SER A 182 -2.17 -2.45 -6.00
CA SER A 182 -0.99 -3.28 -5.68
C SER A 182 0.18 -2.43 -5.18
N ARG A 183 0.37 -1.23 -5.74
CA ARG A 183 1.40 -0.26 -5.28
C ARG A 183 1.11 0.27 -3.89
N ASP A 184 -0.15 0.59 -3.59
CA ASP A 184 -0.55 1.10 -2.28
C ASP A 184 -0.44 0.00 -1.20
N GLU A 185 -0.85 -1.23 -1.50
CA GLU A 185 -0.74 -2.36 -0.57
C GLU A 185 0.72 -2.68 -0.20
N ALA A 186 1.64 -2.61 -1.17
CA ALA A 186 3.07 -2.74 -0.90
C ALA A 186 3.63 -1.55 -0.07
N MET A 187 3.19 -0.34 -0.37
CA MET A 187 3.62 0.87 0.34
C MET A 187 3.29 0.86 1.82
N VAL A 188 2.10 0.36 2.16
CA VAL A 188 1.49 0.38 3.49
C VAL A 188 2.17 -0.58 4.48
N ARG A 189 2.91 -1.59 4.03
CA ARG A 189 3.68 -2.53 4.89
C ARG A 189 2.88 -3.06 6.08
N LEU A 190 1.79 -3.78 5.80
CA LEU A 190 0.93 -4.38 6.83
C LEU A 190 1.68 -5.45 7.66
N TYR A 191 2.62 -6.15 7.06
CA TYR A 191 3.39 -7.22 7.68
C TYR A 191 4.81 -6.75 8.05
N PRO A 192 5.43 -7.33 9.10
CA PRO A 192 6.78 -6.96 9.53
C PRO A 192 7.84 -7.30 8.47
N PRO A 193 9.07 -6.74 8.59
CA PRO A 193 10.16 -7.01 7.64
C PRO A 193 10.52 -8.49 7.46
N ALA A 194 10.35 -9.31 8.50
CA ALA A 194 10.54 -10.76 8.42
C ALA A 194 9.55 -11.46 7.47
N GLU A 195 8.43 -10.80 7.17
CA GLU A 195 7.36 -11.26 6.28
C GLU A 195 7.17 -10.30 5.09
N ALA A 196 8.25 -9.61 4.66
CA ALA A 196 8.20 -8.63 3.57
C ALA A 196 7.57 -9.19 2.27
N ASP A 197 7.72 -10.49 2.01
CA ASP A 197 7.09 -11.15 0.86
C ASP A 197 5.57 -11.02 0.86
N LYS A 198 4.91 -10.95 2.03
CA LYS A 198 3.47 -10.73 2.13
C LYS A 198 3.07 -9.32 1.70
N ASN A 199 3.90 -8.32 2.01
CA ASN A 199 3.68 -6.94 1.55
C ASN A 199 3.85 -6.81 0.03
N LEU A 200 4.82 -7.52 -0.55
CA LEU A 200 5.12 -7.44 -1.98
C LEU A 200 4.27 -8.37 -2.85
N LYS A 201 3.54 -9.32 -2.23
CA LYS A 201 2.71 -10.30 -2.93
C LYS A 201 1.78 -9.67 -3.98
N PRO A 202 1.02 -8.59 -3.70
CA PRO A 202 0.13 -7.97 -4.69
C PRO A 202 0.88 -7.42 -5.91
N LEU A 203 2.07 -6.86 -5.72
CA LEU A 203 2.93 -6.39 -6.83
C LEU A 203 3.50 -7.56 -7.62
N ARG A 204 3.98 -8.61 -6.94
CA ARG A 204 4.52 -9.80 -7.61
C ARG A 204 3.45 -10.48 -8.47
N GLU A 205 2.26 -10.71 -7.93
CA GLU A 205 1.16 -11.37 -8.66
C GLU A 205 0.70 -10.53 -9.85
N MET A 206 0.62 -9.21 -9.69
CA MET A 206 0.35 -8.29 -10.80
C MET A 206 1.44 -8.40 -11.88
N LEU A 207 2.72 -8.35 -11.51
CA LEU A 207 3.84 -8.48 -12.45
C LEU A 207 3.86 -9.84 -13.14
N GLN A 208 3.56 -10.93 -12.45
CA GLN A 208 3.44 -12.27 -13.03
C GLN A 208 2.38 -12.32 -14.15
N GLN A 209 1.24 -11.67 -13.96
CA GLN A 209 0.16 -11.65 -14.97
C GLN A 209 0.56 -10.89 -16.24
N ILE A 210 1.40 -9.86 -16.13
CA ILE A 210 1.77 -9.00 -17.25
C ILE A 210 3.16 -9.29 -17.84
N THR A 211 3.89 -10.26 -17.27
CA THR A 211 5.22 -10.63 -17.72
C THR A 211 5.18 -11.92 -18.53
N THR A 212 5.88 -11.96 -19.66
CA THR A 212 6.08 -13.18 -20.44
C THR A 212 7.53 -13.25 -20.94
N PRO A 213 8.13 -14.44 -21.12
CA PRO A 213 9.44 -14.56 -21.74
C PRO A 213 9.46 -13.90 -23.12
N ALA A 214 10.46 -13.05 -23.38
CA ALA A 214 10.62 -12.48 -24.71
C ALA A 214 11.11 -13.57 -25.69
N PRO A 215 10.57 -13.62 -26.92
CA PRO A 215 10.94 -14.64 -27.89
C PRO A 215 12.35 -14.42 -28.47
N GLY A 216 12.95 -15.50 -28.98
CA GLY A 216 14.19 -15.46 -29.75
C GLY A 216 15.46 -15.73 -28.94
N ALA A 217 16.48 -16.25 -29.62
CA ALA A 217 17.72 -16.72 -29.02
C ALA A 217 18.48 -15.64 -28.21
N ALA A 218 18.39 -14.37 -28.61
CA ALA A 218 19.01 -13.28 -27.86
C ALA A 218 18.37 -13.09 -26.48
N ALA A 219 17.03 -13.16 -26.39
CA ALA A 219 16.32 -13.05 -25.13
C ALA A 219 16.49 -14.30 -24.26
N GLU A 220 16.55 -15.49 -24.87
CA GLU A 220 16.86 -16.74 -24.17
C GLU A 220 18.24 -16.69 -23.50
N LYS A 221 19.26 -16.16 -24.18
CA LYS A 221 20.59 -15.96 -23.59
C LYS A 221 20.57 -15.04 -22.36
N LEU A 222 19.72 -14.00 -22.35
CA LEU A 222 19.57 -13.10 -21.20
C LEU A 222 18.93 -13.78 -19.98
N ARG A 223 18.19 -14.88 -20.21
CA ARG A 223 17.58 -15.71 -19.17
C ARG A 223 18.43 -16.94 -18.81
N ASP A 224 19.63 -17.08 -19.35
CA ASP A 224 20.52 -18.19 -19.04
C ASP A 224 20.92 -18.14 -17.55
N PRO A 225 20.69 -19.21 -16.76
CA PRO A 225 20.99 -19.22 -15.32
C PRO A 225 22.45 -18.93 -14.96
N SER A 226 23.40 -19.07 -15.90
CA SER A 226 24.80 -18.66 -15.69
C SER A 226 24.98 -17.16 -15.47
N LEU A 227 24.00 -16.34 -15.91
CA LEU A 227 23.97 -14.90 -15.67
C LEU A 227 23.36 -14.52 -14.32
N ALA A 228 22.72 -15.48 -13.62
CA ALA A 228 22.04 -15.20 -12.37
C ALA A 228 23.06 -14.85 -11.28
N ALA A 229 22.93 -13.65 -10.72
CA ALA A 229 23.60 -13.30 -9.48
C ALA A 229 22.77 -13.84 -8.31
N ALA A 230 23.43 -14.45 -7.31
CA ALA A 230 22.76 -14.72 -6.04
C ALA A 230 22.21 -13.39 -5.49
N PRO A 231 20.97 -13.33 -4.98
CA PRO A 231 20.41 -12.09 -4.45
C PRO A 231 21.37 -11.57 -3.38
N PRO A 232 22.09 -10.45 -3.65
CA PRO A 232 23.09 -9.96 -2.74
C PRO A 232 22.38 -9.50 -1.48
N GLU A 233 23.08 -9.58 -0.34
CA GLU A 233 22.62 -8.89 0.85
C GLU A 233 22.36 -7.42 0.48
N LEU A 234 21.29 -6.85 1.04
CA LEU A 234 20.99 -5.44 0.83
C LEU A 234 22.19 -4.59 1.26
N SER A 235 22.58 -3.63 0.43
CA SER A 235 23.60 -2.65 0.80
C SER A 235 23.22 -1.92 2.09
N SER A 236 24.21 -1.37 2.80
CA SER A 236 23.98 -0.56 4.00
C SER A 236 23.00 0.59 3.74
N ALA A 237 23.03 1.20 2.55
CA ALA A 237 22.07 2.21 2.12
C ALA A 237 20.64 1.66 1.96
N MET A 238 20.47 0.49 1.33
CA MET A 238 19.15 -0.13 1.16
C MET A 238 18.55 -0.57 2.51
N LYS A 239 19.37 -1.14 3.40
CA LYS A 239 18.96 -1.45 4.78
C LYS A 239 18.52 -0.21 5.54
N ALA A 240 19.24 0.91 5.39
CA ALA A 240 18.89 2.17 6.02
C ALA A 240 17.56 2.74 5.51
N ILE A 241 17.31 2.63 4.20
CA ILE A 241 16.03 2.99 3.57
C ILE A 241 14.89 2.17 4.17
N ASP A 242 15.05 0.84 4.24
CA ASP A 242 14.01 -0.06 4.73
C ASP A 242 13.70 0.14 6.21
N ALA A 243 14.71 0.33 7.06
CA ALA A 243 14.54 0.59 8.49
C ALA A 243 13.82 1.91 8.76
N ARG A 244 14.13 2.95 7.99
CA ARG A 244 13.47 4.26 8.13
C ARG A 244 12.02 4.24 7.66
N ARG A 245 11.73 3.55 6.57
CA ARG A 245 10.35 3.37 6.10
C ARG A 245 9.53 2.55 7.10
N GLU A 246 10.14 1.56 7.75
CA GLU A 246 9.50 0.78 8.82
C GLU A 246 9.13 1.67 10.02
N LEU A 247 10.06 2.51 10.47
CA LEU A 247 9.84 3.48 11.55
C LEU A 247 8.71 4.44 11.19
N GLU A 248 8.71 4.96 9.96
CA GLU A 248 7.71 5.93 9.52
C GLU A 248 6.29 5.35 9.56
N VAL A 249 6.09 4.22 8.88
CA VAL A 249 4.76 3.59 8.75
C VAL A 249 4.21 3.23 10.13
N THR A 250 5.01 2.54 10.95
CA THR A 250 4.59 2.09 12.28
C THR A 250 4.46 3.26 13.26
N GLY A 251 5.29 4.29 13.10
CA GLY A 251 5.28 5.52 13.87
C GLY A 251 3.99 6.31 13.72
N TYR A 252 3.54 6.55 12.48
CA TYR A 252 2.28 7.27 12.25
C TYR A 252 1.06 6.48 12.72
N ARG A 253 1.06 5.15 12.60
CA ARG A 253 -0.02 4.32 13.15
C ARG A 253 -0.05 4.35 14.66
N ALA A 254 1.10 4.18 15.33
CA ALA A 254 1.18 4.30 16.78
C ALA A 254 0.73 5.68 17.27
N ALA A 255 1.09 6.75 16.55
CA ALA A 255 0.64 8.10 16.83
C ALA A 255 -0.88 8.24 16.73
N ASN A 256 -1.48 7.67 15.68
CA ASN A 256 -2.92 7.64 15.48
C ASN A 256 -3.64 6.86 16.59
N VAL A 257 -3.13 5.68 16.96
CA VAL A 257 -3.66 4.87 18.08
C VAL A 257 -3.63 5.69 19.37
N ILE A 258 -2.50 6.30 19.72
CA ILE A 258 -2.36 7.11 20.94
C ILE A 258 -3.30 8.31 20.91
N ALA A 259 -3.43 9.01 19.77
CA ALA A 259 -4.29 10.19 19.65
C ALA A 259 -5.77 9.87 19.90
N ASN A 260 -6.20 8.63 19.60
CA ASN A 260 -7.57 8.16 19.77
C ASN A 260 -7.81 7.40 21.08
N MET A 261 -6.80 7.24 21.94
CA MET A 261 -7.02 6.64 23.27
C MET A 261 -7.85 7.59 24.16
N PRO A 262 -8.79 7.07 24.97
CA PRO A 262 -9.54 7.89 25.91
C PRO A 262 -8.65 8.41 27.04
N GLY A 263 -8.83 9.68 27.42
CA GLY A 263 -8.13 10.31 28.53
C GLY A 263 -7.46 11.64 28.15
N PRO A 264 -7.22 12.52 29.14
CA PRO A 264 -6.67 13.85 28.90
C PRO A 264 -5.24 13.77 28.35
N GLY A 265 -4.93 14.59 27.34
CA GLY A 265 -3.59 14.73 26.76
C GLY A 265 -3.16 13.64 25.77
N ASN A 266 -3.98 12.61 25.54
CA ASN A 266 -3.66 11.53 24.59
C ASN A 266 -3.57 12.03 23.15
N TYR A 267 -4.49 12.90 22.74
CA TYR A 267 -4.46 13.56 21.43
C TYR A 267 -3.13 14.27 21.19
N ASP A 268 -2.72 15.15 22.12
CA ASP A 268 -1.48 15.93 22.02
C ASP A 268 -0.24 15.03 22.01
N GLN A 269 -0.25 13.94 22.79
CA GLN A 269 0.83 12.94 22.77
C GLN A 269 0.94 12.25 21.41
N GLY A 270 -0.18 11.89 20.79
CA GLY A 270 -0.21 11.31 19.45
C GLY A 270 0.32 12.31 18.40
N VAL A 271 -0.13 13.56 18.45
CA VAL A 271 0.36 14.64 17.57
C VAL A 271 1.87 14.84 17.74
N LYS A 272 2.37 14.88 18.99
CA LYS A 272 3.80 15.02 19.28
C LYS A 272 4.61 13.83 18.75
N LEU A 273 4.08 12.61 18.86
CA LEU A 273 4.72 11.43 18.27
C LEU A 273 4.77 11.52 16.75
N ALA A 274 3.69 11.91 16.08
CA ALA A 274 3.66 12.10 14.63
C ALA A 274 4.66 13.16 14.17
N GLN A 275 4.79 14.28 14.89
CA GLN A 275 5.81 15.30 14.63
C GLN A 275 7.23 14.75 14.78
N ARG A 276 7.46 13.93 15.82
CA ARG A 276 8.75 13.26 16.04
C ARG A 276 9.08 12.28 14.92
N VAL A 277 8.12 11.46 14.50
CA VAL A 277 8.25 10.53 13.37
C VAL A 277 8.62 11.32 12.11
N SER A 278 7.89 12.39 11.81
CA SER A 278 8.21 13.27 10.68
C SER A 278 9.63 13.83 10.76
N ALA A 279 10.06 14.33 11.92
CA ALA A 279 11.41 14.87 12.12
C ALA A 279 12.49 13.82 11.87
N VAL A 280 12.33 12.61 12.43
CA VAL A 280 13.25 11.48 12.23
C VAL A 280 13.25 10.99 10.78
N THR A 281 12.09 10.99 10.13
CA THR A 281 11.99 10.67 8.71
C THR A 281 12.75 11.69 7.87
N HIS A 282 12.75 12.98 8.19
CA HIS A 282 13.48 13.97 7.38
C HIS A 282 14.97 14.09 7.75
N ASP A 283 15.32 13.82 8.99
CA ASP A 283 16.68 13.79 9.51
C ASP A 283 16.80 12.65 10.54
N PRO A 284 17.45 11.53 10.19
CA PRO A 284 17.58 10.40 11.10
C PRO A 284 18.36 10.76 12.38
N VAL A 285 19.17 11.81 12.39
CA VAL A 285 19.87 12.28 13.60
C VAL A 285 18.90 12.78 14.66
N ALA A 286 17.70 13.23 14.27
CA ALA A 286 16.66 13.71 15.18
C ALA A 286 16.11 12.62 16.12
N ILE A 287 16.48 11.35 15.92
CA ILE A 287 16.10 10.24 16.82
C ILE A 287 16.93 10.23 18.10
N LYS A 288 18.11 10.88 18.11
CA LYS A 288 19.01 10.90 19.27
C LYS A 288 18.41 11.63 20.47
N GLY A 289 18.98 11.38 21.64
CA GLY A 289 18.58 12.02 22.88
C GLY A 289 17.13 11.68 23.26
N PRO A 290 16.26 12.67 23.50
CA PRO A 290 14.88 12.41 23.91
C PRO A 290 14.03 11.73 22.83
N GLY A 291 14.44 11.76 21.55
CA GLY A 291 13.62 11.24 20.44
C GLY A 291 13.32 9.75 20.54
N ILE A 292 14.34 8.91 20.76
CA ILE A 292 14.17 7.47 20.93
C ILE A 292 13.37 7.15 22.21
N ILE A 293 13.59 7.90 23.29
CA ILE A 293 12.89 7.72 24.56
C ILE A 293 11.40 8.01 24.38
N GLU A 294 11.04 9.09 23.69
CA GLU A 294 9.64 9.45 23.39
C GLU A 294 8.95 8.34 22.58
N MET A 295 9.61 7.78 21.57
CA MET A 295 9.07 6.65 20.79
C MET A 295 8.92 5.39 21.66
N GLN A 296 9.90 5.07 22.49
CA GLN A 296 9.83 3.89 23.37
C GLN A 296 8.70 4.02 24.39
N LEU A 297 8.51 5.19 25.00
CA LEU A 297 7.40 5.47 25.91
C LEU A 297 6.04 5.34 25.20
N ALA A 298 5.93 5.83 23.96
CA ALA A 298 4.74 5.66 23.15
C ALA A 298 4.43 4.17 22.88
N THR A 299 5.44 3.38 22.50
CA THR A 299 5.25 1.93 22.30
C THR A 299 4.85 1.22 23.58
N ASP A 300 5.48 1.57 24.72
CA ASP A 300 5.15 1.04 26.03
C ASP A 300 3.70 1.33 26.42
N LYS A 301 3.23 2.55 26.13
CA LYS A 301 1.86 2.96 26.38
C LYS A 301 0.87 2.05 25.63
N ILE A 302 1.10 1.77 24.35
CA ILE A 302 0.25 0.88 23.56
C ILE A 302 0.31 -0.55 24.10
N LEU A 303 1.52 -1.09 24.28
CA LEU A 303 1.74 -2.49 24.65
C LEU A 303 1.20 -2.83 26.05
N LYS A 304 1.19 -1.86 26.98
CA LYS A 304 0.75 -2.06 28.37
C LYS A 304 -0.72 -1.66 28.58
N HIS A 305 -1.39 -1.06 27.59
CA HIS A 305 -2.75 -0.56 27.77
C HIS A 305 -3.77 -1.72 27.80
N PRO A 306 -4.58 -1.86 28.87
CA PRO A 306 -5.50 -3.00 29.02
C PRO A 306 -6.51 -3.17 27.88
N GLY A 307 -6.96 -2.04 27.28
CA GLY A 307 -7.89 -2.04 26.16
C GLY A 307 -7.28 -2.41 24.80
N MET A 308 -5.97 -2.62 24.72
CA MET A 308 -5.29 -2.97 23.46
C MET A 308 -5.10 -4.49 23.29
N LYS A 309 -5.47 -5.31 24.28
CA LYS A 309 -5.17 -6.76 24.30
C LYS A 309 -5.64 -7.52 23.06
N ASP A 310 -6.80 -7.13 22.52
CA ASP A 310 -7.40 -7.78 21.34
C ASP A 310 -7.08 -7.05 20.02
N MET A 311 -6.31 -5.96 20.07
CA MET A 311 -5.92 -5.15 18.92
C MET A 311 -4.58 -5.62 18.35
N THR A 312 -4.58 -6.83 17.77
CA THR A 312 -3.34 -7.52 17.34
C THR A 312 -2.49 -6.69 16.38
N LEU A 313 -3.09 -6.00 15.41
CA LEU A 313 -2.33 -5.19 14.44
C LEU A 313 -1.61 -4.02 15.13
N ASP A 314 -2.30 -3.29 16.00
CA ASP A 314 -1.73 -2.13 16.69
C ASP A 314 -0.64 -2.53 17.69
N LEU A 315 -0.81 -3.68 18.34
CA LEU A 315 0.22 -4.28 19.21
C LEU A 315 1.46 -4.68 18.40
N GLU A 316 1.29 -5.29 17.23
CA GLU A 316 2.42 -5.63 16.35
C GLU A 316 3.11 -4.37 15.81
N ASP A 317 2.36 -3.36 15.38
CA ASP A 317 2.94 -2.08 14.92
C ASP A 317 3.69 -1.36 16.04
N ALA A 318 3.23 -1.43 17.30
CA ALA A 318 3.99 -0.91 18.44
C ALA A 318 5.32 -1.67 18.66
N LYS A 319 5.34 -3.00 18.49
CA LYS A 319 6.59 -3.80 18.57
C LYS A 319 7.54 -3.44 17.42
N ARG A 320 7.00 -3.31 16.21
CA ARG A 320 7.76 -2.96 14.99
C ARG A 320 8.34 -1.54 15.08
N LEU A 321 7.57 -0.57 15.61
CA LEU A 321 8.05 0.79 15.89
C LEU A 321 9.19 0.77 16.90
N ARG A 322 9.07 -0.01 17.97
CA ARG A 322 10.16 -0.15 18.95
C ARG A 322 11.43 -0.67 18.28
N ALA A 323 11.34 -1.76 17.52
CA ALA A 323 12.49 -2.35 16.85
C ALA A 323 13.13 -1.38 15.84
N SER A 324 12.32 -0.76 14.97
CA SER A 324 12.80 0.19 13.95
C SER A 324 13.38 1.47 14.57
N SER A 325 12.85 1.96 15.70
CA SER A 325 13.45 3.10 16.42
C SER A 325 14.88 2.83 16.89
N VAL A 326 15.18 1.60 17.34
CA VAL A 326 16.54 1.20 17.71
C VAL A 326 17.45 1.12 16.49
N GLN A 327 16.96 0.54 15.39
CA GLN A 327 17.71 0.45 14.13
C GLN A 327 18.06 1.85 13.58
N VAL A 328 17.10 2.77 13.56
CA VAL A 328 17.34 4.14 13.08
C VAL A 328 18.28 4.91 14.01
N ALA A 329 18.25 4.66 15.31
CA ALA A 329 19.23 5.23 16.24
C ALA A 329 20.64 4.70 16.00
N GLN A 330 20.81 3.40 15.73
CA GLN A 330 22.09 2.81 15.34
C GLN A 330 22.62 3.44 14.03
N LEU A 331 21.77 3.60 13.03
CA LEU A 331 22.14 4.28 11.77
C LEU A 331 22.58 5.73 12.02
N ALA A 332 21.89 6.46 12.91
CA ALA A 332 22.24 7.83 13.27
C ALA A 332 23.60 7.92 14.01
N GLU A 333 24.06 6.83 14.62
CA GLU A 333 25.39 6.68 15.22
C GLU A 333 26.46 6.22 14.21
N GLY A 334 26.10 6.05 12.93
CA GLY A 334 27.00 5.56 11.88
C GLY A 334 27.24 4.04 11.94
N LYS A 335 26.44 3.29 12.70
CA LYS A 335 26.53 1.83 12.75
C LYS A 335 25.84 1.21 11.54
N GLU A 336 26.42 0.14 11.02
CA GLU A 336 25.76 -0.67 9.99
C GLU A 336 24.68 -1.56 10.60
N LEU A 337 23.58 -1.73 9.87
CA LEU A 337 22.54 -2.67 10.26
C LEU A 337 22.92 -4.09 9.86
N VAL A 338 22.86 -4.99 10.84
CA VAL A 338 23.01 -6.43 10.63
C VAL A 338 21.64 -7.00 10.25
N SER A 339 21.60 -7.77 9.16
CA SER A 339 20.36 -8.43 8.72
C SER A 339 19.88 -9.41 9.80
N PRO A 340 18.58 -9.44 10.15
CA PRO A 340 18.03 -10.55 10.92
C PRO A 340 18.22 -11.84 10.12
N GLN A 341 18.68 -12.91 10.77
CA GLN A 341 18.74 -14.23 10.12
C GLN A 341 17.34 -14.64 9.66
N ARG A 342 17.17 -14.90 8.35
CA ARG A 342 15.93 -15.48 7.81
C ARG A 342 15.68 -16.82 8.53
N GLN A 343 14.58 -16.91 9.26
CA GLN A 343 14.12 -18.21 9.76
C GLN A 343 13.69 -19.09 8.58
N PRO A 344 13.95 -20.41 8.62
CA PRO A 344 13.50 -21.32 7.57
C PRO A 344 11.98 -21.29 7.42
N LYS A 345 11.52 -21.33 6.17
CA LYS A 345 10.10 -21.41 5.78
C LYS A 345 9.48 -22.66 6.44
N ALA A 346 8.59 -22.48 7.42
CA ALA A 346 7.77 -23.58 7.91
C ALA A 346 6.80 -24.02 6.80
N ALA A 347 6.73 -25.33 6.55
CA ALA A 347 5.79 -25.91 5.59
C ALA A 347 4.34 -25.62 6.00
N ALA A 348 3.50 -25.28 5.02
CA ALA A 348 2.07 -25.07 5.22
C ALA A 348 1.39 -26.37 5.66
N PRO A 349 0.46 -26.35 6.65
CA PRO A 349 -0.32 -27.54 6.97
C PRO A 349 -1.36 -27.82 5.88
N ALA A 350 -1.57 -29.10 5.62
CA ALA A 350 -2.51 -29.63 4.63
C ALA A 350 -3.97 -29.27 4.97
N ALA A 351 -4.76 -29.04 3.92
CA ALA A 351 -6.18 -28.75 4.00
C ALA A 351 -6.97 -29.91 4.63
N ALA A 352 -7.79 -29.61 5.64
CA ALA A 352 -8.71 -30.56 6.24
C ALA A 352 -10.06 -30.58 5.48
N GLU A 353 -10.60 -31.79 5.34
CA GLU A 353 -11.82 -32.15 4.62
C GLU A 353 -13.11 -31.52 5.19
N ARG A 354 -14.08 -31.30 4.29
CA ARG A 354 -15.42 -30.79 4.59
C ARG A 354 -16.37 -31.95 4.93
N THR A 355 -17.03 -31.87 6.07
CA THR A 355 -18.18 -32.73 6.43
C THR A 355 -19.51 -31.95 6.45
N ALA A 356 -20.60 -32.72 6.43
CA ALA A 356 -21.96 -32.40 6.00
C ALA A 356 -22.75 -31.36 6.85
N ASN A 357 -23.89 -30.95 6.28
CA ASN A 357 -24.65 -29.73 6.56
C ASN A 357 -25.80 -29.92 7.57
N PRO A 358 -25.86 -29.18 8.70
CA PRO A 358 -27.09 -29.00 9.48
C PRO A 358 -27.88 -27.76 8.98
N ALA A 359 -29.17 -27.69 9.31
CA ALA A 359 -30.09 -26.62 8.92
C ALA A 359 -29.69 -25.23 9.48
N ALA A 360 -30.05 -24.16 8.75
CA ALA A 360 -29.71 -22.78 9.11
C ALA A 360 -30.37 -22.35 10.43
N ILE A 361 -29.56 -21.77 11.32
CA ILE A 361 -29.99 -21.29 12.64
C ILE A 361 -30.65 -19.90 12.49
N VAL A 362 -31.82 -19.70 13.10
CA VAL A 362 -32.53 -18.40 13.10
C VAL A 362 -32.28 -17.71 14.46
N PRO A 363 -31.42 -16.69 14.54
CA PRO A 363 -31.17 -15.98 15.79
C PRO A 363 -32.37 -15.11 16.20
N LYS A 364 -32.55 -14.92 17.51
CA LYS A 364 -33.62 -14.07 18.07
C LYS A 364 -33.08 -12.82 18.77
N THR A 365 -31.81 -12.82 19.16
CA THR A 365 -31.14 -11.71 19.85
C THR A 365 -29.91 -11.22 19.09
N HIS A 366 -29.44 -10.01 19.39
CA HIS A 366 -28.21 -9.46 18.79
C HIS A 366 -26.98 -10.31 19.14
N GLU A 367 -26.94 -10.86 20.36
CA GLU A 367 -25.86 -11.73 20.84
C GLU A 367 -25.81 -13.07 20.08
N GLU A 368 -26.97 -13.64 19.74
CA GLU A 368 -27.06 -14.84 18.89
C GLU A 368 -26.75 -14.51 17.42
N ALA A 369 -27.21 -13.34 16.94
CA ALA A 369 -27.08 -12.94 15.54
C ALA A 369 -25.65 -12.53 15.17
N GLN A 370 -24.88 -11.97 16.10
CA GLN A 370 -23.52 -11.47 15.89
C GLN A 370 -22.54 -12.54 15.36
N PRO A 371 -22.30 -13.67 16.06
CA PRO A 371 -21.36 -14.69 15.58
C PRO A 371 -21.85 -15.36 14.29
N LEU A 372 -23.16 -15.53 14.12
CA LEU A 372 -23.76 -16.06 12.89
C LEU A 372 -23.55 -15.11 11.71
N PHE A 373 -23.75 -13.81 11.90
CA PHE A 373 -23.52 -12.79 10.89
C PHE A 373 -22.06 -12.79 10.43
N ILE A 374 -21.10 -12.77 11.37
CA ILE A 374 -19.67 -12.70 11.05
C ILE A 374 -19.25 -13.91 10.21
N LYS A 375 -19.67 -15.11 10.62
CA LYS A 375 -19.38 -16.36 9.90
C LYS A 375 -19.98 -16.35 8.50
N ALA A 376 -21.28 -16.04 8.41
CA ALA A 376 -22.01 -15.99 7.15
C ALA A 376 -21.46 -14.93 6.19
N ALA A 377 -21.17 -13.74 6.69
CA ALA A 377 -20.58 -12.63 5.93
C ALA A 377 -19.21 -12.99 5.35
N ARG A 378 -18.36 -13.71 6.10
CA ARG A 378 -17.04 -14.18 5.59
C ARG A 378 -17.19 -15.19 4.45
N GLU A 379 -18.10 -16.16 4.58
CA GLU A 379 -18.33 -17.17 3.54
C GLU A 379 -19.00 -16.60 2.29
N VAL A 380 -20.00 -15.73 2.46
CA VAL A 380 -20.64 -15.03 1.33
C VAL A 380 -19.66 -14.09 0.64
N ALA A 381 -18.81 -13.38 1.39
CA ALA A 381 -17.76 -12.53 0.81
C ALA A 381 -16.74 -13.34 0.02
N ARG A 382 -16.33 -14.52 0.50
CA ARG A 382 -15.46 -15.43 -0.26
C ARG A 382 -16.11 -15.84 -1.58
N GLY A 383 -17.38 -16.24 -1.54
CA GLY A 383 -18.13 -16.58 -2.75
C GLY A 383 -18.27 -15.41 -3.72
N LEU A 384 -18.53 -14.19 -3.23
CA LEU A 384 -18.59 -12.98 -4.05
C LEU A 384 -17.25 -12.71 -4.75
N GLU A 385 -16.14 -12.85 -4.04
CA GLU A 385 -14.79 -12.66 -4.60
C GLU A 385 -14.46 -13.70 -5.68
N GLU A 386 -14.79 -14.98 -5.43
CA GLU A 386 -14.65 -16.08 -6.40
C GLU A 386 -15.47 -15.86 -7.67
N ASN A 387 -16.52 -15.02 -7.61
CA ASN A 387 -17.39 -14.68 -8.74
C ASN A 387 -17.18 -13.24 -9.25
N GLY A 388 -16.02 -12.64 -9.00
CA GLY A 388 -15.64 -11.34 -9.54
C GLY A 388 -16.35 -10.12 -8.93
N LYS A 389 -17.05 -10.30 -7.81
CA LYS A 389 -17.72 -9.23 -7.04
C LYS A 389 -16.86 -8.77 -5.85
N GLY A 390 -15.57 -8.52 -6.11
CA GLY A 390 -14.57 -8.20 -5.07
C GLY A 390 -14.89 -6.97 -4.23
N LEU A 391 -15.55 -5.95 -4.80
CA LEU A 391 -15.97 -4.76 -4.05
C LEU A 391 -17.05 -5.10 -3.00
N ASP A 392 -18.03 -5.91 -3.38
CA ASP A 392 -19.12 -6.32 -2.50
C ASP A 392 -18.63 -7.32 -1.44
N ALA A 393 -17.66 -8.18 -1.80
CA ALA A 393 -16.93 -9.01 -0.86
C ALA A 393 -16.17 -8.19 0.19
N ALA A 394 -15.45 -7.15 -0.23
CA ALA A 394 -14.71 -6.27 0.66
C ALA A 394 -15.64 -5.50 1.61
N ARG A 395 -16.74 -4.96 1.07
CA ARG A 395 -17.81 -4.32 1.87
C ARG A 395 -18.36 -5.25 2.94
N LEU A 396 -18.69 -6.49 2.57
CA LEU A 396 -19.28 -7.44 3.50
C LEU A 396 -18.30 -7.89 4.60
N ARG A 397 -17.00 -8.01 4.28
CA ARG A 397 -15.93 -8.24 5.26
C ARG A 397 -15.76 -7.05 6.21
N GLU A 398 -15.92 -5.83 5.72
CA GLU A 398 -15.89 -4.62 6.54
C GLU A 398 -17.05 -4.60 7.53
N VAL A 399 -18.28 -4.88 7.06
CA VAL A 399 -19.43 -4.93 7.96
C VAL A 399 -19.29 -6.06 8.98
N ALA A 400 -18.73 -7.22 8.61
CA ALA A 400 -18.43 -8.29 9.55
C ALA A 400 -17.48 -7.83 10.67
N ARG A 401 -16.42 -7.08 10.34
CA ARG A 401 -15.48 -6.51 11.32
C ARG A 401 -16.13 -5.45 12.20
N PHE A 402 -17.05 -4.66 11.65
CA PHE A 402 -17.82 -3.70 12.45
C PHE A 402 -18.75 -4.42 13.43
N VAL A 403 -19.50 -5.42 12.94
CA VAL A 403 -20.45 -6.21 13.74
C VAL A 403 -19.74 -6.96 14.87
N GLU A 404 -18.49 -7.36 14.69
CA GLU A 404 -17.63 -7.93 15.73
C GLU A 404 -17.39 -6.97 16.91
N ARG A 405 -17.34 -5.65 16.66
CA ARG A 405 -17.11 -4.61 17.67
C ARG A 405 -18.40 -4.00 18.21
N SER A 406 -19.43 -3.95 17.38
CA SER A 406 -20.75 -3.38 17.70
C SER A 406 -21.81 -4.23 17.01
N PRO A 407 -22.58 -5.07 17.75
CA PRO A 407 -23.55 -5.99 17.16
C PRO A 407 -24.80 -5.25 16.69
N ALA A 408 -24.65 -4.26 15.81
CA ALA A 408 -25.72 -3.51 15.18
C ALA A 408 -25.29 -3.15 13.76
N ILE A 409 -26.25 -3.17 12.83
CA ILE A 409 -26.02 -2.78 11.44
C ILE A 409 -26.90 -1.57 11.15
N ALA A 410 -26.28 -0.42 10.91
CA ALA A 410 -26.99 0.83 10.62
C ALA A 410 -26.20 1.70 9.64
N GLY A 411 -26.88 2.66 9.01
CA GLY A 411 -26.26 3.65 8.12
C GLY A 411 -25.49 3.00 6.97
N LEU A 412 -24.23 3.39 6.78
CA LEU A 412 -23.40 2.91 5.68
C LEU A 412 -23.16 1.39 5.74
N ASN A 413 -23.13 0.79 6.93
CA ASN A 413 -22.98 -0.66 7.08
C ASN A 413 -24.24 -1.41 6.64
N GLN A 414 -25.42 -0.82 6.82
CA GLN A 414 -26.68 -1.34 6.31
C GLN A 414 -26.68 -1.33 4.78
N GLU A 415 -26.32 -0.20 4.19
CA GLU A 415 -26.22 -0.05 2.73
C GLU A 415 -25.21 -1.03 2.11
N ASN A 416 -24.02 -1.15 2.72
CA ASN A 416 -22.98 -2.07 2.28
C ASN A 416 -23.40 -3.54 2.37
N THR A 417 -24.12 -3.91 3.43
CA THR A 417 -24.66 -5.27 3.62
C THR A 417 -25.71 -5.59 2.57
N HIS A 418 -26.65 -4.69 2.33
CA HIS A 418 -27.70 -4.87 1.31
C HIS A 418 -27.12 -4.97 -0.10
N LYS A 419 -26.14 -4.13 -0.45
CA LYS A 419 -25.43 -4.22 -1.75
C LYS A 419 -24.75 -5.58 -1.93
N ALA A 420 -24.07 -6.08 -0.89
CA ALA A 420 -23.44 -7.39 -0.93
C ALA A 420 -24.45 -8.54 -1.01
N MET A 421 -25.57 -8.47 -0.30
CA MET A 421 -26.64 -9.45 -0.37
C MET A 421 -27.35 -9.46 -1.73
N GLN A 422 -27.56 -8.29 -2.34
CA GLN A 422 -28.11 -8.18 -3.69
C GLN A 422 -27.16 -8.81 -4.73
N ALA A 423 -25.86 -8.51 -4.63
CA ALA A 423 -24.85 -9.13 -5.48
C ALA A 423 -24.83 -10.66 -5.30
N ALA A 424 -24.91 -11.16 -4.06
CA ALA A 424 -24.96 -12.59 -3.77
C ALA A 424 -26.23 -13.25 -4.32
N GLY A 425 -27.38 -12.58 -4.26
CA GLY A 425 -28.65 -13.05 -4.82
C GLY A 425 -28.64 -13.20 -6.35
N SER A 426 -27.78 -12.44 -7.05
CA SER A 426 -27.61 -12.55 -8.51
C SER A 426 -26.71 -13.71 -8.96
N ILE A 427 -26.06 -14.41 -8.02
CA ILE A 427 -25.12 -15.51 -8.29
C ILE A 427 -25.81 -16.84 -7.94
N PRO A 428 -26.03 -17.76 -8.91
CA PRO A 428 -26.76 -19.01 -8.66
C PRO A 428 -26.20 -19.84 -7.49
N SER A 429 -24.88 -19.94 -7.35
CA SER A 429 -24.20 -20.70 -6.29
C SER A 429 -24.30 -20.09 -4.89
N LEU A 430 -24.73 -18.83 -4.78
CA LEU A 430 -24.88 -18.09 -3.51
C LEU A 430 -26.34 -17.77 -3.18
N SER A 431 -27.19 -17.62 -4.19
CA SER A 431 -28.60 -17.20 -4.04
C SER A 431 -29.42 -18.09 -3.09
N SER A 432 -29.11 -19.40 -3.03
CA SER A 432 -29.78 -20.40 -2.19
C SER A 432 -28.80 -21.15 -1.27
N ASN A 433 -27.71 -20.49 -0.88
CA ASN A 433 -26.70 -21.04 0.02
C ASN A 433 -27.08 -20.79 1.49
N LYS A 434 -26.85 -21.78 2.36
CA LYS A 434 -27.09 -21.67 3.81
C LYS A 434 -26.49 -20.41 4.44
N TYR A 435 -25.31 -19.97 4.00
CA TYR A 435 -24.65 -18.80 4.54
C TYR A 435 -25.34 -17.51 4.09
N THR A 436 -25.94 -17.49 2.91
CA THR A 436 -26.76 -16.36 2.46
C THR A 436 -28.05 -16.28 3.27
N ASP A 437 -28.63 -17.42 3.65
CA ASP A 437 -29.82 -17.47 4.51
C ASP A 437 -29.50 -17.10 5.97
N GLU A 438 -28.40 -17.61 6.54
CA GLU A 438 -27.89 -17.21 7.86
C GLU A 438 -27.55 -15.71 7.89
N LEU A 439 -26.93 -15.18 6.83
CA LEU A 439 -26.66 -13.76 6.70
C LEU A 439 -27.96 -12.94 6.73
N ARG A 440 -28.96 -13.33 5.93
CA ARG A 440 -30.28 -12.66 5.89
C ARG A 440 -30.98 -12.70 7.25
N ASN A 441 -30.96 -13.85 7.92
CA ASN A 441 -31.59 -14.02 9.23
C ASN A 441 -30.91 -13.15 10.29
N SER A 442 -29.57 -13.13 10.34
CA SER A 442 -28.85 -12.29 11.29
C SER A 442 -29.03 -10.80 11.03
N VAL A 443 -29.05 -10.36 9.76
CA VAL A 443 -29.32 -8.96 9.39
C VAL A 443 -30.68 -8.50 9.91
N SER A 444 -31.71 -9.35 9.78
CA SER A 444 -33.08 -9.04 10.25
C SER A 444 -33.20 -8.79 11.77
N VAL A 445 -32.18 -9.22 12.53
CA VAL A 445 -32.06 -8.98 13.96
C VAL A 445 -31.15 -7.78 14.22
N LEU A 446 -29.95 -7.74 13.61
CA LEU A 446 -28.92 -6.73 13.87
C LEU A 446 -29.28 -5.32 13.37
N GLU A 447 -30.21 -5.18 12.43
CA GLU A 447 -30.72 -3.87 11.98
C GLU A 447 -31.77 -3.26 12.92
N LYS A 448 -32.34 -4.06 13.83
CA LYS A 448 -33.29 -3.54 14.81
C LYS A 448 -32.50 -2.84 15.91
N PRO A 449 -33.03 -1.75 16.52
CA PRO A 449 -32.43 -1.21 17.73
C PRO A 449 -32.40 -2.31 18.80
N PRO A 450 -31.28 -2.49 19.53
CA PRO A 450 -31.26 -3.39 20.67
C PRO A 450 -32.38 -2.96 21.64
N LYS A 451 -33.17 -3.91 22.15
CA LYS A 451 -34.24 -3.60 23.11
C LYS A 451 -33.62 -3.05 24.39
N THR A 452 -33.48 -1.73 24.49
CA THR A 452 -33.13 -1.03 25.73
C THR A 452 -34.38 -0.59 26.46
N ILE A 453 -34.39 -0.85 27.77
CA ILE A 453 -35.32 -0.29 28.75
C ILE A 453 -35.29 1.24 28.63
N GLU A 454 -36.48 1.84 28.53
CA GLU A 454 -36.73 3.26 28.30
C GLU A 454 -36.03 4.18 29.32
N ARG A 455 -35.29 5.20 28.84
CA ARG A 455 -35.35 6.59 29.34
C ARG A 455 -35.03 7.56 28.19
N GLY A 456 -35.85 8.60 28.06
CA GLY A 456 -36.12 9.27 26.78
C GLY A 456 -35.47 10.62 26.53
N GLY A 457 -35.34 10.91 25.23
CA GLY A 457 -35.43 12.21 24.54
C GLY A 457 -34.17 13.09 24.49
N PRO A 458 -34.12 14.07 23.57
CA PRO A 458 -34.50 14.00 22.15
C PRO A 458 -33.38 14.51 21.20
N SER A 459 -33.58 14.24 19.90
CA SER A 459 -32.67 14.40 18.76
C SER A 459 -32.57 15.81 18.16
N ALA A 460 -31.42 16.12 17.53
CA ALA A 460 -31.25 16.88 16.27
C ALA A 460 -29.74 16.90 15.94
N GLY A 461 -29.21 16.89 14.71
CA GLY A 461 -29.75 16.95 13.36
C GLY A 461 -28.62 16.59 12.37
N ARG A 462 -29.01 16.30 11.12
CA ARG A 462 -28.18 15.84 9.98
C ARG A 462 -27.24 16.94 9.47
N ASP A 463 -26.09 16.55 8.89
CA ASP A 463 -25.70 17.05 7.57
C ASP A 463 -24.58 16.26 6.86
N SER A 464 -24.49 16.50 5.56
CA SER A 464 -24.04 15.66 4.45
C SER A 464 -22.69 16.02 3.80
N GLY A 465 -22.11 15.06 3.04
CA GLY A 465 -21.17 15.28 1.91
C GLY A 465 -19.68 15.24 2.27
N GLY A 466 -18.74 14.71 1.48
CA GLY A 466 -18.72 14.15 0.14
C GLY A 466 -17.37 13.40 -0.08
N ILE A 467 -17.28 12.62 -1.15
CA ILE A 467 -16.16 11.71 -1.47
C ILE A 467 -15.31 12.32 -2.61
N GLU A 468 -13.98 12.37 -2.45
CA GLU A 468 -13.02 12.63 -3.53
C GLU A 468 -11.96 11.51 -3.60
N ARG A 469 -11.55 11.14 -4.83
CA ARG A 469 -10.64 10.04 -5.21
C ARG A 469 -9.35 10.54 -5.84
#